data_AF-A0A7S6VZB7-F1
#
_entry.id   AF-A0A7S6VZB7-F1
#
_cell.length_a   1.000
_cell.length_b   1.000
_cell.length_c   1.000
_cell.angle_alpha   90.00
_cell.angle_beta   90.00
_cell.angle_gamma   90.00
#
_symmetry.space_group_name_H-M   'P 1'
#
loop_
_entity.id
_entity.type
_entity.pdbx_description
1 polymer ?
#
loop_
_entity_poly.entity_id
_entity_poly.type
_entity_poly.pdbx_seq_one_letter_code
_entity_poly.pdbx_strand_id
1 'polypeptide(L)'
;MNKDTSIWMPIYIGDLQSKFARMSPEQIGATFLLMMDFWKNGPIPNQNAILASITKLPQSKVKLLTQTITDLGVFESTADHLKSDYLSVLKEQATLNQKMKSDKAKQAAQARWGKSSSHAQASPKLIPNDAHVMPEQSLSSTLAKPELYPSPSPSPSPSPSPSPSPSPSPSPSPSPSDVEGCNQSKNWV
;
A
#
# COMPACT_ATOMS: atom_id res chain seq x y z
N MET A 1 -8.58 -18.00 -8.60
CA MET A 1 -7.62 -16.90 -8.36
C MET A 1 -8.37 -15.59 -8.59
N ASN A 2 -8.81 -14.90 -7.53
CA ASN A 2 -9.63 -13.69 -7.67
C ASN A 2 -8.77 -12.56 -8.27
N LYS A 3 -9.22 -11.95 -9.36
CA LYS A 3 -8.40 -11.09 -10.24
C LYS A 3 -8.32 -9.64 -9.74
N ASP A 4 -8.76 -9.40 -8.51
CA ASP A 4 -9.06 -8.07 -7.96
C ASP A 4 -7.98 -7.55 -6.98
N THR A 5 -6.83 -8.22 -6.88
CA THR A 5 -5.72 -7.84 -5.97
C THR A 5 -5.13 -6.45 -6.24
N SER A 6 -5.59 -5.73 -7.28
CA SER A 6 -5.14 -4.38 -7.63
C SER A 6 -5.92 -3.24 -6.97
N ILE A 7 -7.03 -3.52 -6.27
CA ILE A 7 -7.90 -2.47 -5.75
C ILE A 7 -7.35 -1.96 -4.41
N TRP A 8 -6.97 -0.67 -4.37
CA TRP A 8 -6.53 0.02 -3.14
C TRP A 8 -7.64 0.05 -2.08
N MET A 9 -7.30 -0.33 -0.84
CA MET A 9 -8.22 -0.29 0.31
C MET A 9 -8.19 1.11 0.97
N PRO A 10 -9.30 1.87 0.93
CA PRO A 10 -9.39 3.14 1.63
C PRO A 10 -9.44 2.94 3.14
N ILE A 11 -8.68 3.76 3.86
CA ILE A 11 -8.67 3.80 5.32
C ILE A 11 -8.92 5.24 5.77
N TYR A 12 -10.06 5.47 6.43
CA TYR A 12 -10.43 6.76 7.01
C TYR A 12 -9.98 6.78 8.47
N ILE A 13 -8.96 7.58 8.78
CA ILE A 13 -8.30 7.55 10.08
C ILE A 13 -9.26 7.94 11.21
N GLY A 14 -10.15 8.92 10.99
CA GLY A 14 -11.13 9.35 12.00
C GLY A 14 -12.11 8.23 12.39
N ASP A 15 -12.71 7.57 11.40
CA ASP A 15 -13.63 6.45 11.62
C ASP A 15 -12.91 5.27 12.26
N LEU A 16 -11.67 5.01 11.83
CA LEU A 16 -10.83 3.94 12.36
C LEU A 16 -10.46 4.16 13.82
N GLN A 17 -9.99 5.36 14.17
CA GLN A 17 -9.66 5.72 15.55
C GLN A 17 -10.90 5.66 16.45
N SER A 18 -12.06 6.13 15.96
CA SER A 18 -13.32 6.05 16.71
C SER A 18 -13.69 4.60 17.03
N LYS A 19 -13.59 3.70 16.05
CA LYS A 19 -13.88 2.26 16.23
C LYS A 19 -12.85 1.55 17.11
N PHE A 20 -11.59 1.98 17.11
CA PHE A 20 -10.50 1.31 17.83
C PHE A 20 -10.20 1.88 19.21
N ALA A 21 -10.90 2.94 19.63
CA ALA A 21 -10.63 3.65 20.88
C ALA A 21 -10.66 2.76 22.14
N ARG A 22 -11.37 1.63 22.10
CA ARG A 22 -11.50 0.67 23.22
C ARG A 22 -10.74 -0.65 23.00
N MET A 23 -9.89 -0.72 21.98
CA MET A 23 -9.13 -1.93 21.64
C MET A 23 -7.67 -1.81 22.08
N SER A 24 -7.06 -2.95 22.42
CA SER A 24 -5.61 -3.03 22.64
C SER A 24 -4.85 -2.98 21.31
N PRO A 25 -3.56 -2.59 21.29
CA PRO A 25 -2.75 -2.60 20.08
C PRO A 25 -2.72 -3.97 19.37
N GLU A 26 -2.71 -5.05 20.14
CA GLU A 26 -2.79 -6.43 19.63
C GLU A 26 -4.13 -6.68 18.91
N GLN A 27 -5.25 -6.25 19.51
CA GLN A 27 -6.58 -6.38 18.90
C GLN A 27 -6.72 -5.51 17.65
N ILE A 28 -6.13 -4.31 17.65
CA ILE A 28 -6.11 -3.41 16.50
C ILE A 28 -5.38 -4.08 15.32
N GLY A 29 -4.17 -4.61 15.56
CA GLY A 29 -3.41 -5.32 14.53
C GLY A 29 -4.15 -6.55 14.00
N ALA A 30 -4.75 -7.33 14.89
CA ALA A 30 -5.56 -8.50 14.52
C ALA A 30 -6.79 -8.12 13.68
N THR A 31 -7.48 -7.04 14.06
CA THR A 31 -8.63 -6.53 13.31
C THR A 31 -8.21 -6.05 11.92
N PHE A 32 -7.06 -5.38 11.82
CA PHE A 32 -6.52 -4.92 10.54
C PHE A 32 -6.19 -6.10 9.60
N LEU A 33 -5.65 -7.18 10.14
CA LEU A 33 -5.41 -8.43 9.38
C LEU A 33 -6.71 -9.00 8.80
N LEU A 34 -7.81 -8.99 9.58
CA LEU A 34 -9.13 -9.38 9.09
C LEU A 34 -9.65 -8.42 8.02
N MET A 35 -9.49 -7.10 8.19
CA MET A 35 -9.90 -6.12 7.17
C MET A 35 -9.17 -6.37 5.84
N MET A 36 -7.86 -6.64 5.88
CA MET A 36 -7.05 -6.93 4.70
C MET A 36 -7.44 -8.24 4.03
N ASP A 37 -7.68 -9.30 4.82
CA ASP A 37 -8.13 -10.59 4.29
C ASP A 37 -9.51 -10.46 3.65
N PHE A 38 -10.45 -9.77 4.33
CA PHE A 38 -11.77 -9.47 3.80
C PHE A 38 -11.70 -8.69 2.50
N TRP A 39 -10.84 -7.66 2.45
CA TRP A 39 -10.67 -6.85 1.25
C TRP A 39 -10.20 -7.69 0.06
N LYS A 40 -9.25 -8.59 0.29
CA LYS A 40 -8.65 -9.42 -0.76
C LYS A 40 -9.53 -10.59 -1.18
N ASN A 41 -10.11 -11.30 -0.21
CA ASN A 41 -10.76 -12.60 -0.41
C ASN A 41 -12.30 -12.54 -0.27
N GLY A 42 -12.85 -11.49 0.34
CA GLY A 42 -14.27 -11.34 0.61
C GLY A 42 -14.67 -11.87 2.00
N PRO A 43 -15.94 -12.26 2.20
CA PRO A 43 -16.42 -12.76 3.48
C PRO A 43 -15.54 -13.88 4.05
N ILE A 44 -15.15 -13.73 5.32
CA ILE A 44 -14.20 -14.64 5.97
C ILE A 44 -15.00 -15.79 6.61
N PRO A 45 -14.63 -17.07 6.44
CA PRO A 45 -15.32 -18.16 7.13
C PRO A 45 -15.27 -18.01 8.66
N ASN A 46 -16.39 -18.21 9.35
CA ASN A 46 -16.52 -18.02 10.80
C ASN A 46 -15.96 -19.20 11.62
N GLN A 47 -14.79 -19.72 11.23
CA GLN A 47 -14.12 -20.82 11.91
C GLN A 47 -12.95 -20.29 12.74
N ASN A 48 -12.91 -20.61 14.03
CA ASN A 48 -11.88 -20.13 14.95
C ASN A 48 -10.44 -20.42 14.49
N ALA A 49 -10.21 -21.55 13.81
CA ALA A 49 -8.90 -21.92 13.28
C ALA A 49 -8.45 -21.01 12.13
N ILE A 50 -9.37 -20.67 11.22
CA ILE A 50 -9.11 -19.76 10.10
C ILE A 50 -8.88 -18.35 10.63
N LEU A 51 -9.74 -17.88 11.53
CA LEU A 51 -9.61 -16.57 12.16
C LEU A 51 -8.29 -16.45 12.95
N ALA A 52 -7.88 -17.48 13.70
CA ALA A 52 -6.58 -17.53 14.37
C ALA A 52 -5.40 -17.40 13.38
N SER A 53 -5.47 -18.13 12.26
CA SER A 53 -4.43 -18.10 11.24
C SER A 53 -4.30 -16.73 10.57
N ILE A 54 -5.42 -16.04 10.31
CA ILE A 54 -5.43 -14.71 9.72
C ILE A 54 -4.93 -13.67 10.74
N THR A 55 -5.50 -13.67 11.94
CA THR A 55 -5.21 -12.67 12.99
C THR A 55 -3.85 -12.84 13.65
N LYS A 56 -3.19 -14.00 13.45
CA LYS A 56 -1.94 -14.39 14.12
C LYS A 56 -2.09 -14.47 15.65
N LEU A 57 -3.31 -14.68 16.14
CA LEU A 57 -3.61 -14.83 17.55
C LEU A 57 -3.84 -16.30 17.94
N PRO A 58 -3.57 -16.68 19.20
CA PRO A 58 -4.03 -17.96 19.74
C PRO A 58 -5.56 -18.08 19.68
N GLN A 59 -6.06 -19.29 19.44
CA GLN A 59 -7.50 -19.56 19.35
C GLN A 59 -8.29 -19.12 20.61
N SER A 60 -7.64 -19.11 21.78
CA SER A 60 -8.22 -18.62 23.04
C SER A 60 -8.58 -17.13 22.99
N LYS A 61 -7.81 -16.31 22.26
CA LYS A 61 -8.07 -14.86 22.11
C LYS A 61 -9.06 -14.55 20.99
N VAL A 62 -9.19 -15.42 19.99
CA VAL A 62 -10.04 -15.19 18.81
C VAL A 62 -11.49 -14.95 19.19
N LYS A 63 -12.06 -15.76 20.11
CA LYS A 63 -13.45 -15.56 20.53
C LYS A 63 -13.71 -14.18 21.13
N LEU A 64 -12.80 -13.74 22.01
CA LEU A 64 -12.88 -12.41 22.63
C LEU A 64 -12.74 -11.30 21.59
N LEU A 65 -11.81 -11.46 20.64
CA LEU A 65 -11.65 -10.52 19.54
C LEU A 65 -12.93 -10.45 18.69
N THR A 66 -13.50 -11.59 18.28
CA THR A 66 -14.72 -11.66 17.46
C THR A 66 -15.90 -10.99 18.16
N GLN A 67 -16.04 -11.18 19.48
CA GLN A 67 -17.05 -10.46 20.26
C GLN A 67 -16.80 -8.95 20.20
N THR A 68 -15.57 -8.52 20.48
CA THR A 68 -15.19 -7.10 20.53
C THR A 68 -15.42 -6.40 19.19
N ILE A 69 -15.01 -7.00 18.06
CA ILE A 69 -15.20 -6.42 16.73
C ILE A 69 -16.68 -6.38 16.32
N THR A 70 -17.49 -7.30 16.85
CA THR A 70 -18.95 -7.34 16.64
C THR A 70 -19.64 -6.24 17.43
N ASP A 71 -19.29 -6.08 18.71
CA ASP A 71 -19.84 -5.04 19.57
C ASP A 71 -19.51 -3.62 19.06
N LEU A 72 -18.32 -3.45 18.46
CA LEU A 72 -17.91 -2.17 17.86
C LEU A 72 -18.43 -1.96 16.42
N GLY A 73 -19.20 -2.91 15.88
CA GLY A 73 -19.75 -2.83 14.52
C GLY A 73 -18.67 -2.67 13.45
N VAL A 74 -17.53 -3.33 13.63
CA VAL A 74 -16.48 -3.43 12.59
C VAL A 74 -16.81 -4.60 11.67
N PHE A 75 -17.22 -5.72 12.26
CA PHE A 75 -17.65 -6.93 11.58
C PHE A 75 -18.97 -7.43 12.18
N GLU A 76 -19.72 -8.18 11.39
CA GLU A 76 -20.92 -8.90 11.77
C GLU A 76 -20.64 -10.39 11.65
N SER A 77 -20.82 -11.12 12.74
CA SER A 77 -20.70 -12.57 12.78
C SER A 77 -22.03 -13.19 12.34
N THR A 78 -22.04 -13.82 11.15
CA THR A 78 -23.16 -14.64 10.67
C THR A 78 -22.87 -16.14 10.91
N ALA A 79 -23.86 -17.01 10.72
CA ALA A 79 -23.72 -18.45 10.96
C ALA A 79 -22.49 -19.07 10.26
N ASP A 80 -22.23 -18.66 9.00
CA ASP A 80 -21.17 -19.25 8.19
C ASP A 80 -19.97 -18.31 7.99
N HIS A 81 -20.18 -17.00 8.01
CA HIS A 81 -19.17 -16.02 7.62
C HIS A 81 -19.13 -14.79 8.54
N LEU A 82 -17.94 -14.23 8.70
CA LEU A 82 -17.69 -12.91 9.25
C LEU A 82 -17.67 -11.91 8.08
N LYS A 83 -18.62 -10.98 8.08
CA LYS A 83 -18.77 -9.95 7.03
C LYS A 83 -18.68 -8.54 7.63
N SER A 84 -18.50 -7.53 6.79
CA SER A 84 -18.56 -6.13 7.22
C SER A 84 -19.28 -5.33 6.16
N ASP A 85 -20.42 -4.75 6.52
CA ASP A 85 -21.22 -3.92 5.61
C ASP A 85 -20.41 -2.66 5.21
N TYR A 86 -19.69 -2.06 6.16
CA TYR A 86 -18.79 -0.93 5.93
C TYR A 86 -17.72 -1.25 4.88
N LEU A 87 -16.98 -2.36 5.04
CA LEU A 87 -15.93 -2.74 4.08
C LEU A 87 -16.51 -3.14 2.71
N SER A 88 -17.71 -3.71 2.69
CA SER A 88 -18.39 -4.11 1.46
C SER A 88 -18.72 -2.88 0.60
N VAL A 89 -19.31 -1.85 1.20
CA VAL A 89 -19.61 -0.57 0.53
C VAL A 89 -18.32 0.08 0.02
N LEU A 90 -17.26 0.12 0.84
CA LEU A 90 -15.98 0.68 0.41
C LEU A 90 -15.36 -0.09 -0.76
N LYS A 91 -15.47 -1.43 -0.76
CA LYS A 91 -14.95 -2.27 -1.84
C LYS A 91 -15.71 -2.05 -3.14
N GLU A 92 -17.03 -1.93 -3.06
CA GLU A 92 -17.85 -1.60 -4.22
C GLU A 92 -17.48 -0.22 -4.79
N GLN A 93 -17.37 0.80 -3.94
CA GLN A 93 -16.94 2.14 -4.35
C GLN A 93 -15.56 2.14 -5.00
N ALA A 94 -14.59 1.41 -4.42
CA ALA A 94 -13.25 1.32 -4.97
C ALA A 94 -13.24 0.64 -6.36
N THR A 95 -14.06 -0.40 -6.54
CA THR A 95 -14.25 -1.10 -7.81
C THR A 95 -14.88 -0.18 -8.86
N LEU A 96 -15.92 0.58 -8.49
CA LEU A 96 -16.55 1.57 -9.37
C LEU A 96 -15.56 2.66 -9.77
N ASN A 97 -14.78 3.19 -8.83
CA ASN A 97 -13.77 4.22 -9.09
C ASN A 97 -12.67 3.71 -10.03
N GLN A 98 -12.20 2.47 -9.85
CA GLN A 98 -11.24 1.85 -10.75
C GLN A 98 -11.82 1.69 -12.15
N LYS A 99 -13.06 1.21 -12.26
CA LYS A 99 -13.76 1.05 -13.54
C LYS A 99 -13.90 2.39 -14.27
N MET A 100 -14.41 3.41 -13.59
CA MET A 100 -14.56 4.76 -14.16
C MET A 100 -13.22 5.34 -14.64
N LYS A 101 -12.14 5.19 -13.86
CA LYS A 101 -10.80 5.62 -14.28
C LYS A 101 -10.30 4.85 -15.49
N SER A 102 -10.50 3.52 -15.52
CA SER A 102 -10.14 2.68 -16.65
C SER A 102 -10.91 3.06 -17.91
N ASP A 103 -12.22 3.23 -17.82
CA ASP A 103 -13.07 3.56 -18.95
C ASP A 103 -12.74 4.95 -19.52
N LYS A 104 -12.50 5.94 -18.65
CA LYS A 104 -12.01 7.26 -19.06
C LYS A 104 -10.65 7.18 -19.76
N ALA A 105 -9.73 6.35 -19.25
CA ALA A 105 -8.43 6.15 -19.88
C ALA A 105 -8.55 5.47 -21.25
N LYS A 106 -9.41 4.46 -21.39
CA LYS A 106 -9.71 3.79 -22.67
C LYS A 106 -10.32 4.76 -23.68
N GLN A 107 -11.30 5.56 -23.27
CA GLN A 107 -11.93 6.57 -24.13
C GLN A 107 -10.90 7.62 -24.59
N ALA A 108 -10.05 8.11 -23.69
CA ALA A 108 -8.98 9.05 -24.05
C ALA A 108 -7.95 8.43 -25.01
N ALA A 109 -7.60 7.15 -24.81
CA ALA A 109 -6.71 6.43 -25.71
C ALA A 109 -7.34 6.23 -27.09
N GLN A 110 -8.61 5.82 -27.16
CA GLN A 110 -9.35 5.69 -28.42
C GLN A 110 -9.46 7.03 -29.17
N ALA A 111 -9.71 8.13 -28.46
CA ALA A 111 -9.74 9.47 -29.09
C ALA A 111 -8.38 9.89 -29.66
N ARG A 112 -7.27 9.49 -29.01
CA ARG A 112 -5.89 9.83 -29.43
C ARG A 112 -5.37 8.93 -30.56
N TRP A 113 -5.60 7.62 -30.47
CA TRP A 113 -4.97 6.61 -31.31
C TRP A 113 -5.93 5.94 -32.30
N GLY A 114 -7.26 6.11 -32.14
CA GLY A 114 -8.26 5.52 -33.01
C GLY A 114 -8.44 6.22 -34.36
N LYS A 115 -7.73 7.34 -34.60
CA LYS A 115 -7.73 8.05 -35.90
C LYS A 115 -6.60 7.53 -36.80
N SER A 116 -6.62 6.24 -37.12
CA SER A 116 -5.75 5.64 -38.15
C SER A 116 -6.54 4.65 -38.99
N SER A 117 -7.51 5.14 -39.77
CA SER A 117 -8.00 4.42 -40.96
C SER A 117 -8.73 5.28 -42.00
N SER A 118 -8.76 6.62 -41.87
CA SER A 118 -9.38 7.46 -42.91
C SER A 118 -8.56 8.72 -43.17
N HIS A 119 -8.03 8.81 -44.39
CA HIS A 119 -7.31 9.94 -45.01
C HIS A 119 -5.82 10.11 -44.69
N ALA A 120 -5.02 9.17 -45.19
CA ALA A 120 -3.78 9.53 -45.89
C ALA A 120 -4.06 9.52 -47.40
N GLN A 121 -4.89 10.45 -47.88
CA GLN A 121 -4.85 10.91 -49.27
C GLN A 121 -4.16 12.27 -49.23
N ALA A 122 -2.82 12.24 -49.14
CA ALA A 122 -2.02 13.37 -49.55
C ALA A 122 -2.09 13.42 -51.08
N SER A 123 -3.10 14.09 -51.62
CA SER A 123 -3.15 14.42 -53.05
C SER A 123 -1.93 15.29 -53.37
N PRO A 124 -1.08 14.92 -54.34
CA PRO A 124 -0.04 15.81 -54.83
C PRO A 124 -0.75 16.96 -55.55
N LYS A 125 -0.75 18.16 -54.96
CA LYS A 125 -1.20 19.35 -55.66
C LYS A 125 -0.14 19.66 -56.71
N LEU A 126 -0.40 19.21 -57.94
CA LEU A 126 0.28 19.65 -59.15
C LEU A 126 0.27 21.17 -59.20
N ILE A 127 1.45 21.78 -59.10
CA ILE A 127 1.71 23.13 -59.60
C ILE A 127 2.57 22.92 -60.86
N PRO A 128 2.07 23.25 -62.06
CA PRO A 128 2.89 23.26 -63.27
C PRO A 128 4.01 24.28 -63.17
N ASN A 129 5.22 23.85 -63.52
CA ASN A 129 6.42 24.66 -63.65
C ASN A 129 6.23 25.79 -64.66
N ASP A 130 6.80 26.95 -64.36
CA ASP A 130 7.47 27.76 -65.37
C ASP A 130 8.88 28.15 -64.91
N ALA A 131 9.84 27.86 -65.79
CA ALA A 131 11.23 28.29 -65.90
C ALA A 131 12.27 28.00 -64.78
N HIS A 132 13.25 27.17 -65.19
CA HIS A 132 14.70 27.25 -64.93
C HIS A 132 15.19 26.92 -63.49
N VAL A 133 16.03 25.92 -63.20
CA VAL A 133 17.15 25.28 -63.91
C VAL A 133 17.40 23.88 -63.31
N MET A 134 17.73 22.89 -64.14
CA MET A 134 18.40 21.60 -63.81
C MET A 134 19.62 21.47 -64.77
N PRO A 135 20.66 20.63 -64.56
CA PRO A 135 20.69 19.30 -63.91
C PRO A 135 21.79 19.10 -62.83
N GLU A 136 21.62 18.26 -61.81
CA GLU A 136 21.67 16.77 -61.74
C GLU A 136 23.09 16.17 -61.85
N GLN A 137 23.32 15.08 -61.11
CA GLN A 137 24.57 14.32 -60.84
C GLN A 137 25.42 14.85 -59.66
N SER A 138 25.80 14.07 -58.65
CA SER A 138 25.93 12.62 -58.54
C SER A 138 25.79 12.19 -57.08
N LEU A 139 25.20 11.01 -56.89
CA LEU A 139 25.26 10.19 -55.68
C LEU A 139 26.71 10.04 -55.21
N SER A 140 26.97 10.28 -53.93
CA SER A 140 28.09 9.62 -53.24
C SER A 140 27.69 9.36 -51.79
N SER A 141 27.63 8.07 -51.50
CA SER A 141 27.47 7.45 -50.21
C SER A 141 28.52 7.92 -49.20
N THR A 142 28.09 8.45 -48.06
CA THR A 142 28.92 8.52 -46.85
C THR A 142 28.13 8.03 -45.65
N LEU A 143 28.43 6.76 -45.32
CA LEU A 143 28.29 6.13 -44.02
C LEU A 143 28.74 7.08 -42.89
N ALA A 144 27.82 7.51 -42.02
CA ALA A 144 28.15 8.24 -40.81
C ALA A 144 27.27 7.77 -39.63
N LYS A 145 27.80 6.75 -38.95
CA LYS A 145 27.85 6.53 -37.50
C LYS A 145 26.68 7.04 -36.62
N PRO A 146 25.97 6.15 -35.90
CA PRO A 146 25.03 6.56 -34.85
C PRO A 146 25.83 6.96 -33.59
N GLU A 147 25.93 8.25 -33.32
CA GLU A 147 26.49 8.79 -32.07
C GLU A 147 25.35 9.11 -31.08
N LEU A 148 25.17 8.17 -30.16
CA LEU A 148 25.05 8.37 -28.70
C LEU A 148 23.91 9.26 -28.16
N TYR A 149 22.91 8.56 -27.63
CA TYR A 149 22.10 8.87 -26.46
C TYR A 149 22.72 9.89 -25.48
N PRO A 150 22.02 10.97 -25.09
CA PRO A 150 22.26 11.55 -23.78
C PRO A 150 21.66 10.61 -22.73
N SER A 151 22.53 9.82 -22.10
CA SER A 151 22.23 9.03 -20.91
C SER A 151 21.77 9.96 -19.77
N PRO A 152 20.68 9.65 -19.02
CA PRO A 152 20.44 10.30 -17.75
C PRO A 152 21.55 9.89 -16.78
N SER A 153 22.39 10.85 -16.39
CA SER A 153 23.46 10.67 -15.41
C SER A 153 22.88 10.50 -13.99
N PRO A 154 23.54 9.75 -13.11
CA PRO A 154 22.91 9.06 -11.99
C PRO A 154 22.54 9.99 -10.82
N SER A 155 21.51 9.53 -10.10
CA SER A 155 21.03 10.06 -8.82
C SER A 155 22.17 10.35 -7.84
N PRO A 156 22.18 11.50 -7.13
CA PRO A 156 23.09 11.69 -6.01
C PRO A 156 22.78 10.63 -4.93
N SER A 157 23.86 10.00 -4.46
CA SER A 157 23.87 8.96 -3.43
C SER A 157 23.23 9.46 -2.12
N PRO A 158 22.42 8.66 -1.41
CA PRO A 158 21.97 9.04 -0.06
C PRO A 158 23.18 9.15 0.87
N SER A 159 23.29 10.29 1.52
CA SER A 159 24.25 10.56 2.59
C SER A 159 24.16 9.50 3.69
N PRO A 160 25.28 9.04 4.28
CA PRO A 160 25.23 8.07 5.36
C PRO A 160 24.41 8.60 6.54
N SER A 161 23.59 7.71 7.08
CA SER A 161 22.74 7.92 8.26
C SER A 161 23.55 8.47 9.44
N PRO A 162 23.04 9.43 10.24
CA PRO A 162 23.68 9.79 11.48
C PRO A 162 23.77 8.56 12.40
N SER A 163 24.95 8.37 12.97
CA SER A 163 25.30 7.30 13.90
C SER A 163 24.33 7.31 15.11
N PRO A 164 23.87 6.15 15.61
CA PRO A 164 23.10 6.12 16.85
C PRO A 164 23.96 6.68 18.00
N SER A 165 23.37 7.59 18.76
CA SER A 165 23.93 8.13 19.99
C SER A 165 24.26 6.97 20.96
N PRO A 166 25.42 6.95 21.63
CA PRO A 166 25.69 5.92 22.63
C PRO A 166 24.64 6.00 23.74
N SER A 167 24.06 4.84 24.05
CA SER A 167 23.11 4.64 25.14
C SER A 167 23.71 5.19 26.45
N PRO A 168 22.95 5.93 27.28
CA PRO A 168 23.42 6.27 28.61
C PRO A 168 23.72 4.98 29.39
N SER A 169 24.90 4.94 29.98
CA SER A 169 25.39 3.83 30.80
C SER A 169 24.41 3.57 31.95
N PRO A 170 24.09 2.30 32.29
CA PRO A 170 23.30 2.02 33.48
C PRO A 170 24.02 2.57 34.72
N SER A 171 23.25 3.30 35.53
CA SER A 171 23.69 3.81 36.83
C SER A 171 24.27 2.68 37.68
N PRO A 172 25.39 2.89 38.41
CA PRO A 172 25.94 1.85 39.27
C PRO A 172 24.90 1.39 40.28
N SER A 173 24.77 0.07 40.39
CA SER A 173 23.99 -0.60 41.43
C SER A 173 24.47 -0.10 42.79
N PRO A 174 23.57 0.24 43.74
CA PRO A 174 24.00 0.52 45.10
C PRO A 174 24.70 -0.72 45.66
N SER A 175 25.92 -0.52 46.17
CA SER A 175 26.64 -1.53 46.95
C SER A 175 25.80 -1.91 48.16
N PRO A 176 25.80 -3.18 48.60
CA PRO A 176 25.17 -3.57 49.84
C PRO A 176 25.86 -2.80 50.98
N SER A 177 25.11 -1.94 51.65
CA SER A 177 25.57 -1.34 52.90
C SER A 177 25.85 -2.46 53.88
N ASP A 178 27.07 -2.45 54.41
CA ASP A 178 27.51 -3.24 55.55
C ASP A 178 26.45 -3.20 56.64
N VAL A 179 25.83 -4.35 56.91
CA VAL A 179 25.07 -4.57 58.12
C VAL A 179 26.07 -4.98 59.18
N GLU A 180 26.90 -4.03 59.63
CA GLU A 180 27.73 -4.18 60.80
C GLU A 180 27.29 -3.19 61.89
N GLY A 181 26.62 -3.74 62.90
CA GLY A 181 26.75 -3.28 64.27
C GLY A 181 25.86 -2.13 64.72
N CYS A 182 24.73 -2.47 65.35
CA CYS A 182 24.53 -1.99 66.72
C CYS A 182 23.68 -2.96 67.53
N ASN A 183 24.41 -3.76 68.29
CA ASN A 183 23.94 -4.45 69.47
C ASN A 183 23.62 -3.39 70.54
N GLN A 184 22.35 -3.24 70.92
CA GLN A 184 21.99 -2.55 72.16
C GLN A 184 20.65 -3.05 72.72
N SER A 185 20.77 -4.09 73.53
CA SER A 185 20.17 -4.24 74.86
C SER A 185 19.20 -3.14 75.33
N LYS A 186 17.97 -3.55 75.73
CA LYS A 186 17.40 -3.44 77.10
C LYS A 186 15.88 -3.19 77.11
N ASN A 187 15.21 -4.10 77.82
CA ASN A 187 14.00 -3.94 78.64
C ASN A 187 12.75 -3.31 78.02
N TRP A 188 11.68 -4.10 77.96
CA TRP A 188 10.38 -3.64 78.47
C TRP A 188 9.67 -4.77 79.22
N VAL A 189 8.92 -4.34 80.23
CA VAL A 189 8.22 -5.09 81.30
C VAL A 189 7.19 -6.09 80.78
#